data_AF-A0A7W6DJL8-F1
#
_entry.id   AF-A0A7W6DJL8-F1
#
_cell.length_a   1.000
_cell.length_b   1.000
_cell.length_c   1.000
_cell.angle_alpha   90.00
_cell.angle_beta   90.00
_cell.angle_gamma   90.00
#
_symmetry.space_group_name_H-M   'P 1'
#
loop_
_entity.id
_entity.type
_entity.pdbx_description
1 polymer ?
#
loop_
_entity_poly.entity_id
_entity_poly.type
_entity_poly.pdbx_seq_one_letter_code
_entity_poly.pdbx_strand_id
1 'polypeptide(L)'
;MRYFLDTEFNGFGGQLISLALVPEDSDQEFYTSLPLPDELHPWVAQHVVPYLRHVPPAMDHELSREQAADHVAAYLSGDPEPLIVADWPDDIAHFCQLLLTGPGQMVTVPRLTFELINAAGFSSAASSRVPHNALHDARALRDFHFAYGQMM
;
A
#
# COMPACT_ATOMS: atom_id res chain seq x y z
N MET A 1 -5.04 -12.80 8.75
CA MET A 1 -4.03 -11.92 9.38
C MET A 1 -4.35 -10.48 9.04
N ARG A 2 -3.79 -9.52 9.79
CA ARG A 2 -3.79 -8.10 9.42
C ARG A 2 -2.67 -7.76 8.45
N TYR A 3 -2.97 -6.91 7.48
CA TYR A 3 -2.03 -6.35 6.52
C TYR A 3 -2.18 -4.83 6.52
N PHE A 4 -1.11 -4.12 6.83
CA PHE A 4 -1.06 -2.67 6.85
C PHE A 4 -0.79 -2.16 5.44
N LEU A 5 -1.71 -1.38 4.94
CA LEU A 5 -1.73 -0.84 3.59
C LEU A 5 -1.27 0.62 3.62
N ASP A 6 -0.44 0.96 2.65
CA ASP A 6 -0.14 2.34 2.27
C ASP A 6 0.02 2.39 0.75
N THR A 7 -0.31 3.53 0.15
CA THR A 7 -0.13 3.77 -1.28
C THR A 7 0.47 5.14 -1.56
N GLU A 8 1.26 5.21 -2.62
CA GLU A 8 1.67 6.49 -3.21
C GLU A 8 0.92 6.70 -4.51
N PHE A 9 0.43 7.91 -4.75
CA PHE A 9 -0.39 8.25 -5.91
C PHE A 9 -0.16 9.70 -6.36
N ASN A 10 -0.53 9.98 -7.61
CA ASN A 10 -0.16 11.22 -8.30
C ASN A 10 -1.03 12.43 -7.91
N GLY A 11 -1.06 12.77 -6.62
CA GLY A 11 -1.93 13.82 -6.06
C GLY A 11 -3.39 13.37 -5.90
N PHE A 12 -4.24 14.26 -5.38
CA PHE A 12 -5.63 13.94 -5.06
C PHE A 12 -6.41 13.39 -6.27
N GLY A 13 -6.95 12.17 -6.14
CA GLY A 13 -7.65 11.48 -7.24
C GLY A 13 -6.75 11.07 -8.41
N GLY A 14 -5.43 11.15 -8.24
CA GLY A 14 -4.43 10.83 -9.25
C GLY A 14 -4.24 9.33 -9.47
N GLN A 15 -3.33 8.99 -10.38
CA GLN A 15 -3.01 7.59 -10.68
C GLN A 15 -2.15 6.97 -9.56
N LEU A 16 -2.43 5.71 -9.23
CA LEU A 16 -1.61 4.91 -8.30
C LEU A 16 -0.18 4.75 -8.85
N ILE A 17 0.81 4.98 -7.99
CA ILE A 17 2.25 4.89 -8.28
C ILE A 17 2.87 3.68 -7.59
N SER A 18 2.57 3.44 -6.33
CA SER A 18 3.01 2.23 -5.62
C SER A 18 2.04 1.80 -4.53
N LEU A 19 2.10 0.53 -4.17
CA LEU A 19 1.28 -0.08 -3.13
C LEU A 19 2.12 -1.03 -2.29
N ALA A 20 1.92 -1.01 -0.98
CA ALA A 20 2.53 -1.95 -0.06
C ALA A 20 1.49 -2.65 0.82
N LEU A 21 1.79 -3.89 1.23
CA LEU A 21 1.09 -4.59 2.29
C LEU A 21 2.11 -5.19 3.25
N VAL A 22 2.08 -4.75 4.50
CA VAL A 22 2.99 -5.24 5.55
C VAL A 22 2.17 -6.09 6.52
N PRO A 23 2.44 -7.40 6.65
CA PRO A 23 1.67 -8.25 7.56
C PRO A 23 2.01 -7.97 9.04
N GLU A 24 1.08 -8.29 9.94
CA GLU A 24 1.27 -8.12 11.39
C GLU A 24 2.45 -8.93 11.96
N ASP A 25 2.54 -10.22 11.62
CA ASP A 25 3.44 -11.19 12.29
C ASP A 25 4.27 -12.03 11.28
N SER A 26 4.61 -11.47 10.12
CA SER A 26 5.38 -12.17 9.08
C SER A 26 6.41 -11.26 8.44
N ASP A 27 7.52 -11.83 7.97
CA ASP A 27 8.53 -11.13 7.19
C ASP A 27 8.20 -11.12 5.68
N GLN A 28 7.11 -11.77 5.28
CA GLN A 28 6.63 -11.79 3.89
C GLN A 28 5.86 -10.52 3.58
N GLU A 29 6.57 -9.40 3.45
CA GLU A 29 5.98 -8.13 3.02
C GLU A 29 5.70 -8.13 1.51
N PHE A 30 4.82 -7.23 1.07
CA PHE A 30 4.52 -7.00 -0.34
C PHE A 30 4.77 -5.55 -0.71
N TYR A 31 5.37 -5.33 -1.88
CA TYR A 31 5.54 -4.02 -2.50
C TYR A 31 5.52 -4.16 -4.02
N THR A 32 4.89 -3.20 -4.69
CA THR A 32 5.00 -3.04 -6.15
C THR A 32 4.93 -1.57 -6.51
N SER A 33 5.68 -1.17 -7.54
CA SER A 33 5.47 0.09 -8.23
C SER A 33 4.75 -0.14 -9.57
N LEU A 34 4.07 0.89 -10.06
CA LEU A 34 3.47 0.93 -11.39
C LEU A 34 4.23 1.93 -12.27
N PRO A 35 4.12 1.84 -13.61
CA PRO A 35 4.62 2.87 -14.50
C PRO A 35 4.13 4.25 -14.08
N LEU A 36 5.06 5.21 -14.04
CA LEU A 36 4.73 6.58 -13.69
C LEU A 36 3.79 7.18 -14.74
N PRO A 37 2.87 8.06 -14.33
CA PRO A 37 2.03 8.82 -15.25
C PRO A 37 2.87 9.76 -16.11
N ASP A 38 2.36 10.10 -17.30
CA ASP A 38 3.05 11.01 -18.24
C ASP A 38 3.29 12.40 -17.63
N GLU A 39 2.36 12.88 -16.81
CA GLU A 39 2.46 14.14 -16.06
C GLU A 39 2.45 13.87 -14.56
N LEU A 40 3.56 14.18 -13.90
CA LEU A 40 3.70 14.06 -12.46
C LEU A 40 3.27 15.36 -11.77
N HIS A 41 2.49 15.21 -10.70
CA HIS A 41 2.24 16.30 -9.78
C HIS A 41 3.58 16.82 -9.22
N PRO A 42 3.84 18.15 -9.17
CA PRO A 42 5.16 18.67 -8.81
C PRO A 42 5.67 18.19 -7.45
N TRP A 43 4.77 18.07 -6.47
CA TRP A 43 5.11 17.56 -5.16
C TRP A 43 5.53 16.08 -5.20
N VAL A 44 4.87 15.26 -6.02
CA VAL A 44 5.17 13.82 -6.18
C VAL A 44 6.52 13.63 -6.85
N ALA A 45 6.81 14.42 -7.90
CA ALA A 45 8.10 14.39 -8.57
C ALA A 45 9.27 14.71 -7.61
N GLN A 46 9.03 15.56 -6.61
CA GLN A 46 10.03 15.96 -5.63
C GLN A 46 10.13 15.02 -4.43
N HIS A 47 9.01 14.47 -3.95
CA HIS A 47 8.95 13.80 -2.65
C HIS A 47 8.64 12.30 -2.70
N VAL A 48 8.14 11.77 -3.82
CA VAL A 48 7.80 10.34 -3.95
C VAL A 48 8.76 9.64 -4.90
N VAL A 49 8.87 10.14 -6.13
CA VAL A 49 9.65 9.49 -7.21
C VAL A 49 11.11 9.22 -6.82
N PRO A 50 11.83 10.13 -6.15
CA PRO A 50 13.22 9.86 -5.74
C PRO A 50 13.34 8.69 -4.76
N TYR A 51 12.29 8.42 -3.98
CA TYR A 51 12.27 7.41 -2.93
C TYR A 51 11.59 6.11 -3.32
N LEU A 52 10.93 6.06 -4.49
CA LEU A 52 10.16 4.90 -4.96
C LEU A 52 10.96 3.59 -4.88
N ARG A 53 12.23 3.63 -5.28
CA ARG A 53 13.13 2.45 -5.33
C ARG A 53 13.87 2.16 -4.01
N HIS A 54 13.55 2.87 -2.93
CA HIS A 54 14.20 2.67 -1.62
C HIS A 54 13.61 1.48 -0.85
N VAL A 55 13.46 0.34 -1.51
CA VAL A 55 12.93 -0.92 -0.95
C VAL A 55 14.00 -2.02 -1.05
N PRO A 56 13.85 -3.17 -0.37
CA PRO A 56 14.76 -4.29 -0.57
C PRO A 56 14.84 -4.65 -2.07
N PRO A 57 16.04 -4.90 -2.64
CA PRO A 57 16.19 -5.15 -4.08
C PRO A 57 15.35 -6.31 -4.62
N ALA A 58 15.05 -7.30 -3.77
CA ALA A 58 14.22 -8.45 -4.12
C ALA A 58 12.72 -8.11 -4.25
N MET A 59 12.30 -6.90 -3.84
CA MET A 59 10.91 -6.42 -3.91
C MET A 59 10.75 -5.25 -4.89
N ASP A 60 11.84 -4.74 -5.47
CA ASP A 60 11.80 -3.63 -6.43
C ASP A 60 11.30 -4.11 -7.79
N HIS A 61 9.98 -4.26 -7.90
CA HIS A 61 9.28 -4.67 -9.11
C HIS A 61 8.41 -3.53 -9.62
N GLU A 62 8.68 -3.09 -10.85
CA GLU A 62 7.73 -2.29 -11.63
C GLU A 62 6.86 -3.22 -12.48
N LEU A 63 5.54 -3.16 -12.26
CA LEU A 63 4.56 -4.03 -12.89
C LEU A 63 3.50 -3.19 -13.59
N SER A 64 2.95 -3.72 -14.70
CA SER A 64 1.72 -3.16 -15.27
C SER A 64 0.59 -3.23 -14.24
N ARG A 65 -0.47 -2.46 -14.45
CA ARG A 65 -1.62 -2.47 -13.54
C ARG A 65 -2.24 -3.86 -13.40
N GLU A 66 -2.38 -4.58 -14.51
CA GLU A 66 -2.91 -5.95 -14.55
C GLU A 66 -1.98 -6.92 -13.82
N GLN A 67 -0.67 -6.83 -14.06
CA GLN A 67 0.32 -7.65 -13.37
C GLN A 67 0.34 -7.38 -11.86
N ALA A 68 0.23 -6.12 -11.45
CA ALA A 68 0.16 -5.73 -10.04
C ALA A 68 -1.13 -6.26 -9.37
N ALA A 69 -2.27 -6.24 -10.07
CA ALA A 69 -3.52 -6.81 -9.60
C ALA A 69 -3.41 -8.33 -9.39
N ASP A 70 -2.83 -9.06 -10.35
CA ASP A 70 -2.60 -10.50 -10.22
C ASP A 70 -1.60 -10.82 -9.10
N HIS A 71 -0.56 -10.00 -8.94
CA HIS A 71 0.45 -10.19 -7.90
C HIS A 71 -0.14 -9.98 -6.50
N VAL A 72 -0.93 -8.93 -6.27
CA VAL A 72 -1.56 -8.72 -4.95
C VAL A 72 -2.58 -9.82 -4.65
N ALA A 73 -3.32 -10.30 -5.64
CA ALA A 73 -4.23 -11.42 -5.49
C ALA A 73 -3.50 -12.72 -5.13
N ALA A 74 -2.40 -13.03 -5.82
CA ALA A 74 -1.56 -14.19 -5.52
C ALA A 74 -0.95 -14.10 -4.11
N TYR A 75 -0.46 -12.93 -3.72
CA TYR A 75 0.09 -12.68 -2.40
C TYR A 75 -0.93 -12.95 -1.28
N LEU A 76 -2.19 -12.50 -1.44
CA LEU A 76 -3.25 -12.70 -0.46
C LEU A 76 -3.89 -14.11 -0.51
N SER A 77 -3.63 -14.90 -1.55
CA SER A 77 -4.34 -16.18 -1.79
C SER A 77 -4.16 -17.24 -0.70
N GLY A 78 -3.08 -17.16 0.09
CA GLY A 78 -2.81 -18.06 1.20
C GLY A 78 -3.62 -17.78 2.47
N ASP A 79 -4.27 -16.61 2.56
CA ASP A 79 -5.08 -16.19 3.69
C ASP A 79 -6.56 -16.17 3.27
N PRO A 80 -7.44 -17.00 3.86
CA PRO A 80 -8.85 -17.03 3.47
C PRO A 80 -9.63 -15.79 3.93
N GLU A 81 -9.13 -15.07 4.94
CA GLU A 81 -9.81 -13.93 5.57
C GLU A 81 -8.83 -12.80 5.94
N PRO A 82 -8.10 -12.22 4.96
CA PRO A 82 -7.21 -11.10 5.22
C PRO A 82 -7.99 -9.86 5.66
N LEU A 83 -7.44 -9.17 6.66
CA LEU A 83 -7.92 -7.89 7.13
C LEU A 83 -6.91 -6.82 6.72
N ILE A 84 -7.32 -5.90 5.85
CA ILE A 84 -6.50 -4.81 5.35
C ILE A 84 -6.75 -3.58 6.23
N VAL A 85 -5.69 -3.11 6.90
CA VAL A 85 -5.72 -1.95 7.79
C VAL A 85 -5.11 -0.75 7.05
N ALA A 86 -5.79 0.39 7.06
CA ALA A 86 -5.26 1.65 6.55
C ALA A 86 -5.68 2.80 7.48
N ASP A 87 -4.91 3.88 7.52
CA ASP A 87 -5.29 5.13 8.20
C ASP A 87 -5.81 6.21 7.23
N TRP A 88 -5.68 5.98 5.92
CA TRP A 88 -6.15 6.90 4.89
C TRP A 88 -7.15 6.26 3.91
N PRO A 89 -8.25 6.95 3.55
CA PRO A 89 -9.28 6.38 2.69
C PRO A 89 -8.85 6.20 1.22
N ASP A 90 -7.97 7.06 0.68
CA ASP A 90 -7.52 6.93 -0.71
C ASP A 90 -6.71 5.65 -0.92
N ASP A 91 -6.02 5.14 0.11
CA ASP A 91 -5.29 3.87 0.03
C ASP A 91 -6.25 2.70 -0.23
N ILE A 92 -7.34 2.63 0.53
CA ILE A 92 -8.39 1.62 0.34
C ILE A 92 -9.01 1.77 -1.05
N ALA A 93 -9.26 3.01 -1.48
CA ALA A 93 -9.81 3.28 -2.80
C ALA A 93 -8.87 2.80 -3.91
N HIS A 94 -7.57 3.11 -3.81
CA HIS A 94 -6.55 2.69 -4.77
C HIS A 94 -6.34 1.17 -4.79
N PHE A 95 -6.32 0.54 -3.61
CA PHE A 95 -6.28 -0.92 -3.50
C PHE A 95 -7.50 -1.54 -4.22
N CYS A 96 -8.72 -1.09 -3.90
CA CYS A 96 -9.93 -1.58 -4.56
C CYS A 96 -9.92 -1.34 -6.07
N GLN A 97 -9.44 -0.16 -6.49
CA GLN A 97 -9.36 0.19 -7.91
C GLN A 97 -8.33 -0.68 -8.63
N LEU A 98 -7.22 -1.06 -7.99
CA LEU A 98 -6.20 -1.94 -8.56
C LEU A 98 -6.79 -3.33 -8.87
N LEU A 99 -7.67 -3.83 -8.01
CA LEU A 99 -8.32 -5.12 -8.23
C LEU A 99 -9.24 -5.15 -9.46
N LEU A 100 -9.68 -3.99 -9.96
CA LEU A 100 -10.49 -3.88 -11.17
C LEU A 100 -9.60 -3.98 -12.41
N THR A 101 -9.70 -5.09 -13.13
CA THR A 101 -8.92 -5.36 -14.36
C THR A 101 -9.67 -5.00 -15.64
N GLY A 102 -10.93 -4.58 -15.53
CA GLY A 102 -11.72 -4.14 -16.67
C GLY A 102 -13.18 -3.85 -16.28
N PRO A 103 -14.02 -3.42 -17.25
CA PRO A 103 -15.44 -3.16 -17.00
C PRO A 103 -16.18 -4.39 -16.47
N GLY A 104 -16.60 -4.35 -15.20
CA GLY A 104 -17.27 -5.48 -14.54
C GLY A 104 -16.35 -6.68 -14.27
N GLN A 105 -15.03 -6.50 -14.35
CA GLN A 105 -14.04 -7.54 -14.13
C GLN A 105 -13.14 -7.18 -12.95
N MET A 106 -12.81 -8.19 -12.14
CA MET A 106 -11.84 -8.08 -11.05
C MET A 106 -10.99 -9.34 -10.97
N VAL A 107 -9.77 -9.21 -10.44
CA VAL A 107 -8.95 -10.37 -10.06
C VAL A 107 -9.65 -11.20 -8.98
N THR A 108 -9.36 -12.50 -8.95
CA THR A 108 -9.89 -13.38 -7.90
C THR A 108 -9.11 -13.16 -6.60
N VAL A 109 -9.79 -12.66 -5.57
CA VAL A 109 -9.25 -12.47 -4.23
C VAL A 109 -10.08 -13.26 -3.20
N PRO A 110 -9.49 -13.62 -2.05
CA PRO A 110 -10.26 -14.15 -0.92
C PRO A 110 -11.25 -13.10 -0.39
N ARG A 111 -12.02 -13.47 0.64
CA ARG A 111 -12.86 -12.51 1.36
C ARG A 111 -11.96 -11.45 2.01
N LEU A 112 -12.08 -10.21 1.58
CA LEU A 112 -11.35 -9.09 2.17
C LEU A 112 -12.21 -8.40 3.23
N THR A 113 -11.60 -8.05 4.36
CA THR A 113 -12.15 -7.08 5.33
C THR A 113 -11.27 -5.85 5.33
N PHE A 114 -11.87 -4.66 5.34
CA PHE A 114 -11.14 -3.40 5.45
C PHE A 114 -11.40 -2.76 6.81
N GLU A 115 -10.34 -2.32 7.47
CA GLU A 115 -10.40 -1.55 8.71
C GLU A 115 -9.72 -0.20 8.48
N LEU A 116 -10.53 0.85 8.34
CA LEU A 116 -10.05 2.22 8.34
C LEU A 116 -9.91 2.68 9.80
N ILE A 117 -8.68 2.89 10.26
CA ILE A 117 -8.40 3.30 11.63
C ILE A 117 -8.21 4.80 11.73
N ASN A 118 -8.63 5.38 12.87
CA ASN A 118 -8.26 6.74 13.20
C ASN A 118 -6.86 6.73 13.85
N ALA A 119 -5.83 7.00 13.05
CA ALA A 119 -4.45 7.09 13.51
C ALA A 119 -4.10 8.51 14.01
N ALA A 120 -4.95 9.12 14.86
CA ALA A 120 -4.71 10.45 15.39
C ALA A 120 -3.34 10.54 16.10
N GLY A 121 -2.50 11.48 15.67
CA GLY A 121 -1.14 11.64 16.16
C GLY A 121 -0.08 10.80 15.43
N PHE A 122 -0.50 9.91 14.52
CA PHE A 122 0.39 9.31 13.53
C PHE A 122 0.66 10.29 12.39
N SER A 123 1.88 10.27 11.89
CA SER A 123 2.24 10.90 10.63
C SER A 123 3.27 9.99 9.96
N SER A 124 2.90 9.35 8.86
CA SER A 124 3.83 8.54 8.07
C SER A 124 5.09 9.35 7.72
N ALA A 125 4.90 10.60 7.30
CA ALA A 125 6.00 11.53 7.00
C ALA A 125 6.99 11.78 8.16
N ALA A 126 6.54 11.67 9.41
CA ALA A 126 7.39 11.88 10.59
C ALA A 126 7.93 10.56 11.18
N SER A 127 7.19 9.46 11.01
CA SER A 127 7.46 8.17 11.65
C SER A 127 8.16 7.17 10.72
N SER A 128 8.08 7.38 9.41
CA SER A 128 8.67 6.51 8.42
C SER A 128 10.18 6.72 8.29
N ARG A 129 10.91 5.62 8.08
CA ARG A 129 12.36 5.65 7.83
C ARG A 129 12.70 6.29 6.49
N VAL A 130 11.80 6.14 5.51
CA VAL A 130 11.86 6.78 4.20
C VAL A 130 10.48 7.34 3.93
N PRO A 131 10.19 8.58 4.39
CA PRO A 131 8.91 9.23 4.15
C PRO A 131 8.50 9.18 2.69
N HIS A 132 7.21 8.99 2.44
CA HIS A 132 6.64 8.98 1.09
C HIS A 132 7.13 7.79 0.24
N ASN A 133 7.34 6.67 0.92
CA ASN A 133 7.53 5.37 0.30
C ASN A 133 6.56 4.38 0.95
N ALA A 134 5.66 3.83 0.14
CA ALA A 134 4.57 2.99 0.64
C ALA A 134 5.02 1.82 1.53
N LEU A 135 6.16 1.18 1.26
CA LEU A 135 6.62 0.09 2.11
C LEU A 135 7.03 0.56 3.50
N HIS A 136 7.76 1.68 3.58
CA HIS A 136 8.20 2.21 4.87
C HIS A 136 7.04 2.85 5.64
N ASP A 137 6.10 3.47 4.93
CA ASP A 137 4.92 4.11 5.53
C ASP A 137 3.96 3.04 6.08
N ALA A 138 3.72 1.94 5.35
CA ALA A 138 2.96 0.78 5.84
C ALA A 138 3.62 0.11 7.06
N ARG A 139 4.95 -0.02 7.08
CA ARG A 139 5.70 -0.52 8.26
C ARG A 139 5.50 0.41 9.46
N ALA A 140 5.60 1.72 9.26
CA ALA A 140 5.38 2.69 10.32
C ALA A 140 3.95 2.64 10.86
N LEU A 141 2.95 2.43 9.98
CA LEU A 141 1.55 2.27 10.38
C LEU A 141 1.35 1.01 11.23
N ARG A 142 1.93 -0.13 10.83
CA ARG A 142 1.93 -1.35 11.64
C ARG A 142 2.49 -1.11 13.04
N ASP A 143 3.69 -0.53 13.10
CA ASP A 143 4.40 -0.32 14.35
C ASP A 143 3.62 0.64 15.27
N PHE A 144 3.00 1.69 14.70
CA PHE A 144 2.09 2.58 15.40
C PHE A 144 0.86 1.84 15.95
N HIS A 145 0.20 1.03 15.13
CA HIS A 145 -1.01 0.29 15.52
C HIS A 145 -0.74 -0.60 16.74
N PHE A 146 0.39 -1.32 16.75
CA PHE A 146 0.78 -2.16 17.89
C PHE A 146 1.20 -1.36 19.13
N ALA A 147 1.90 -0.23 18.95
CA ALA A 147 2.26 0.62 20.07
C ALA A 147 1.03 1.23 20.76
N TYR A 148 0.02 1.64 19.98
CA TYR A 148 -1.22 2.22 20.51
C TYR A 148 -2.15 1.17 21.11
N GLY A 149 -2.20 -0.04 20.55
CA GLY A 149 -3.00 -1.15 21.08
C GLY A 149 -2.56 -1.64 22.47
N GLN A 150 -1.32 -1.37 22.89
CA GLN A 150 -0.84 -1.70 24.24
C GLN A 150 -1.07 -0.60 25.29
N MET A 151 -1.53 0.58 24.88
CA MET A 151 -1.82 1.72 25.76
C MET A 151 -3.31 1.82 26.17
N MET A 152 -4.16 0.93 25.66
CA MET A 152 -5.57 0.78 26.03
C MET A 152 -5.80 -0.52 26.81
#